data_AF-A0A2D6NC02-F1
#
_entry.id   AF-A0A2D6NC02-F1
#
_cell.length_a   1.000
_cell.length_b   1.000
_cell.length_c   1.000
_cell.angle_alpha   90.00
_cell.angle_beta   90.00
_cell.angle_gamma   90.00
#
_symmetry.space_group_name_H-M   'P 1'
#
loop_
_entity.id
_entity.type
_entity.pdbx_description
1 polymer ?
#
loop_
_entity_poly.entity_id
_entity_poly.type
_entity_poly.pdbx_seq_one_letter_code
_entity_poly.pdbx_strand_id
1 'polypeptide(L)'
;MPKCVFCGKDELSFKGTHLVLNEGSVLYFCSSKCQKNARKLKRDKRKVRWSEAFHETREKARVRAEAKKESEKEVKEEKKEVKKKKK
;
A
#
# COMPACT_ATOMS: atom_id res chain seq x y z
N MET A 1 -1.48 -11.42 -14.96
CA MET A 1 0.00 -11.51 -14.85
C MET A 1 0.38 -11.62 -13.39
N PRO A 2 1.45 -12.37 -13.02
CA PRO A 2 1.88 -12.47 -11.65
C PRO A 2 2.47 -11.13 -11.16
N LYS A 3 1.94 -10.62 -10.05
CA LYS A 3 2.43 -9.37 -9.42
C LYS A 3 3.63 -9.64 -8.53
N CYS A 4 4.71 -8.90 -8.75
CA CYS A 4 5.89 -9.03 -7.92
C CYS A 4 5.60 -8.54 -6.48
N VAL A 5 5.85 -9.41 -5.50
CA VAL A 5 5.55 -9.13 -4.08
C VAL A 5 6.30 -7.92 -3.54
N PHE A 6 7.48 -7.62 -4.11
CA PHE A 6 8.35 -6.54 -3.66
C PHE A 6 8.10 -5.22 -4.40
N CYS A 7 8.21 -5.22 -5.73
CA CYS A 7 8.15 -3.97 -6.49
C CYS A 7 6.73 -3.54 -6.87
N GLY A 8 5.73 -4.42 -6.80
CA GLY A 8 4.34 -4.14 -7.17
C GLY A 8 4.04 -4.34 -8.66
N LYS A 9 5.07 -4.32 -9.51
CA LYS A 9 4.93 -4.34 -10.97
C LYS A 9 4.35 -5.65 -11.48
N ASP A 10 3.49 -5.52 -12.47
CA ASP A 10 3.05 -6.60 -13.35
C ASP A 10 4.17 -6.90 -14.35
N GLU A 11 4.60 -8.16 -14.41
CA GLU A 11 5.67 -8.59 -15.33
C GLU A 11 5.13 -9.69 -16.26
N LEU A 12 5.77 -9.82 -17.42
CA LEU A 12 5.52 -10.92 -18.35
C LEU A 12 5.73 -12.27 -17.65
N SER A 13 4.80 -13.20 -17.89
CA SER A 13 4.67 -14.49 -17.19
C SER A 13 5.90 -15.41 -17.29
N PHE A 14 6.80 -15.17 -18.25
CA PHE A 14 7.98 -16.00 -18.49
C PHE A 14 9.25 -15.53 -17.78
N LYS A 15 9.19 -14.43 -17.00
CA LYS A 15 10.35 -13.90 -16.26
C LYS A 15 10.15 -14.07 -14.75
N GLY A 16 11.26 -14.05 -14.01
CA GLY A 16 11.25 -14.05 -12.55
C GLY A 16 11.36 -15.43 -11.91
N THR A 17 11.14 -15.48 -10.60
CA THR A 17 11.24 -16.69 -9.77
C THR A 17 10.09 -16.75 -8.78
N HIS A 18 9.56 -17.95 -8.59
CA HIS A 18 8.57 -18.25 -7.58
C HIS A 18 9.26 -18.89 -6.38
N LEU A 19 9.04 -18.33 -5.19
CA LEU A 19 9.50 -18.89 -3.93
C LEU A 19 8.29 -19.47 -3.21
N VAL A 20 8.28 -20.78 -3.02
CA VAL A 20 7.28 -21.46 -2.19
C VAL A 20 7.78 -21.48 -0.76
N LEU A 21 6.99 -20.94 0.16
CA LEU A 21 7.28 -20.97 1.59
C LEU A 21 6.76 -22.28 2.19
N ASN A 22 7.31 -22.68 3.33
CA ASN A 22 6.89 -23.89 4.06
C ASN A 22 5.41 -23.82 4.47
N GLU A 23 4.89 -22.60 4.69
CA GLU A 23 3.48 -22.32 4.97
C GLU A 23 2.56 -22.54 3.75
N GLY A 24 3.10 -22.97 2.60
CA GLY A 24 2.36 -23.15 1.34
C GLY A 24 2.11 -21.86 0.55
N SER A 25 2.51 -20.69 1.06
CA SER A 25 2.37 -19.42 0.34
C SER A 25 3.42 -19.26 -0.75
N VAL A 26 2.98 -18.81 -1.93
CA VAL A 26 3.85 -18.59 -3.10
C VAL A 26 4.15 -17.11 -3.25
N LEU A 27 5.43 -16.75 -3.17
CA LEU A 27 5.91 -15.39 -3.40
C LEU A 27 6.57 -15.30 -4.77
N TYR A 28 6.03 -14.44 -5.64
CA TYR A 28 6.62 -14.16 -6.94
C TYR A 28 7.55 -12.94 -6.91
N PHE A 29 8.72 -13.07 -7.53
CA PHE A 29 9.70 -12.00 -7.70
C PHE A 29 10.06 -11.82 -9.18
N CYS A 30 9.93 -10.60 -9.71
CA CYS A 30 10.28 -10.29 -11.10
C CYS A 30 11.80 -10.38 -11.41
N SER A 31 12.66 -10.16 -10.41
CA SER A 31 14.11 -10.13 -10.61
C SER A 31 14.89 -10.48 -9.34
N SER A 32 16.16 -10.85 -9.52
CA SER A 32 17.12 -11.09 -8.44
C SER A 32 17.29 -9.88 -7.52
N LYS A 33 17.08 -8.65 -8.04
CA LYS A 33 17.07 -7.42 -7.24
C LYS A 33 15.96 -7.43 -6.20
N CYS A 34 14.75 -7.80 -6.60
CA CYS A 34 13.58 -7.89 -5.71
C CYS A 34 13.76 -9.00 -4.68
N GLN A 35 14.23 -10.18 -5.12
CA GLN A 35 14.49 -11.32 -4.23
C GLN A 35 15.56 -10.98 -3.17
N LYS A 36 16.69 -10.37 -3.57
CA LYS A 36 17.76 -9.96 -2.64
C LYS A 36 17.28 -8.90 -1.65
N ASN A 37 16.52 -7.91 -2.10
CA ASN A 37 15.98 -6.88 -1.21
C ASN A 37 15.01 -7.45 -0.17
N ALA A 38 14.13 -8.37 -0.58
CA ALA A 38 13.17 -9.00 0.31
C ALA A 38 13.85 -9.97 1.30
N ARG A 39 14.73 -10.86 0.83
CA ARG A 39 15.21 -12.01 1.62
C ARG A 39 16.57 -11.78 2.28
N LYS A 40 17.53 -11.19 1.57
CA LYS A 40 18.89 -10.95 2.10
C LYS A 40 18.96 -9.67 2.91
N LEU A 41 18.45 -8.59 2.33
CA LEU A 41 18.53 -7.25 2.92
C LEU A 41 17.36 -6.93 3.86
N LYS A 42 16.33 -7.80 3.90
CA LYS A 42 15.11 -7.66 4.73
C LYS A 42 14.51 -6.25 4.67
N ARG A 43 14.54 -5.61 3.49
CA ARG A 43 14.00 -4.26 3.32
C ARG A 43 12.49 -4.30 3.21
N ASP A 44 11.82 -3.38 3.88
CA ASP A 44 10.39 -3.17 3.71
C ASP A 44 10.11 -2.48 2.38
N LYS A 45 9.32 -3.12 1.50
CA LYS A 45 8.88 -2.51 0.23
C LYS A 45 8.25 -1.13 0.42
N ARG A 46 7.44 -0.95 1.48
CA ARG A 46 6.77 0.32 1.81
C ARG A 46 7.71 1.49 2.12
N LYS A 47 8.99 1.22 2.43
CA LYS A 47 10.01 2.23 2.73
C LYS A 47 10.95 2.46 1.55
N VAL A 48 10.91 1.60 0.53
CA VAL A 48 11.80 1.66 -0.62
C VAL A 48 11.19 2.52 -1.73
N ARG A 49 11.79 3.69 -1.94
CA ARG A 49 11.25 4.78 -2.79
C ARG A 49 10.95 4.41 -4.24
N TRP A 50 11.65 3.42 -4.81
CA TRP A 50 11.44 3.01 -6.22
C TRP A 50 10.37 1.92 -6.39
N SER A 51 9.82 1.39 -5.30
CA SER A 51 8.74 0.39 -5.37
C SER A 51 7.39 1.07 -5.52
N GLU A 52 6.46 0.46 -6.26
CA GLU A 52 5.10 1.00 -6.39
C GLU A 52 4.37 0.96 -5.05
N ALA A 53 4.64 -0.06 -4.24
CA ALA A 53 4.10 -0.17 -2.89
C ALA A 53 4.41 1.06 -2.01
N PHE A 54 5.56 1.73 -2.21
CA PHE A 54 5.89 2.98 -1.52
C PHE A 54 4.95 4.12 -1.93
N HIS A 55 4.72 4.27 -3.24
CA HIS A 55 3.84 5.30 -3.79
C HIS A 55 2.38 5.06 -3.38
N GLU A 56 1.87 3.83 -3.53
CA GLU A 56 0.51 3.48 -3.14
C GLU A 56 0.25 3.70 -1.65
N THR A 57 1.21 3.36 -0.78
CA THR A 57 1.04 3.54 0.67
C THR A 57 0.92 5.03 1.03
N ARG A 58 1.73 5.88 0.38
CA ARG A 58 1.69 7.34 0.54
C ARG A 58 0.39 7.93 0.04
N GLU A 59 -0.09 7.49 -1.13
CA GLU A 59 -1.35 7.93 -1.70
C GLU A 59 -2.53 7.56 -0.81
N LYS A 60 -2.60 6.29 -0.37
CA LYS A 60 -3.63 5.81 0.58
C LYS A 60 -3.62 6.61 1.89
N ALA A 61 -2.44 7.02 2.38
CA ALA A 61 -2.35 7.87 3.57
C ALA A 61 -2.91 9.28 3.33
N ARG A 62 -2.71 9.87 2.14
CA ARG A 62 -3.27 11.18 1.77
C ARG A 62 -4.79 11.12 1.70
N VAL A 63 -5.34 10.15 0.96
CA VAL A 63 -6.80 9.98 0.82
C VAL A 63 -7.46 9.76 2.19
N ARG A 64 -6.85 8.95 3.07
CA ARG A 64 -7.35 8.76 4.44
C ARG A 64 -7.32 10.04 5.27
N ALA A 65 -6.32 10.91 5.06
CA ALA A 65 -6.25 12.19 5.75
C ALA A 65 -7.32 13.17 5.23
N GLU A 66 -7.62 13.14 3.93
CA GLU A 66 -8.67 13.94 3.31
C GLU A 66 -10.06 13.51 3.80
N ALA A 67 -10.36 12.20 3.77
CA ALA A 67 -11.62 11.66 4.27
C ALA A 67 -11.85 11.97 5.78
N LYS A 68 -10.78 11.94 6.59
CA LYS A 68 -10.87 12.36 8.00
C LYS A 68 -11.23 13.83 8.15
N LYS A 69 -10.67 14.71 7.30
CA LYS A 69 -11.00 16.14 7.33
C LYS A 69 -12.43 16.41 6.89
N GLU A 70 -12.94 15.68 5.92
CA GLU A 70 -14.32 15.80 5.45
C GLU A 70 -15.31 15.36 6.54
N SER A 71 -15.13 14.17 7.09
CA SER A 71 -15.95 13.70 8.22
C SER A 71 -15.88 14.64 9.45
N GLU A 72 -14.71 15.22 9.76
CA GLU A 72 -14.60 16.23 10.83
C GLU A 72 -15.33 17.55 10.52
N LYS A 73 -15.45 17.94 9.24
CA LYS A 73 -16.22 19.12 8.82
C LYS A 73 -17.71 18.86 8.91
N GLU A 74 -18.18 17.72 8.41
CA GLU A 74 -19.59 17.30 8.49
C GLU A 74 -20.06 17.27 9.95
N VAL A 75 -19.31 16.61 10.84
CA VAL A 75 -19.62 16.58 12.28
C VAL A 75 -19.63 17.97 12.91
N LYS A 76 -18.80 18.92 12.43
CA LYS A 76 -18.80 20.30 12.91
C LYS A 76 -19.99 21.10 12.39
N GLU A 77 -20.43 20.87 11.16
CA GLU A 77 -21.61 21.52 10.57
C GLU A 77 -22.90 21.02 11.23
N GLU A 78 -23.04 19.71 11.43
CA GLU A 78 -24.17 19.12 12.16
C GLU A 78 -24.27 19.69 13.59
N LYS A 79 -23.15 19.79 14.31
CA LYS A 79 -23.12 20.40 15.65
C LYS A 79 -23.51 21.87 15.66
N LYS A 80 -23.22 22.63 14.59
CA LYS A 80 -23.64 24.04 14.45
C LYS A 80 -25.13 24.15 14.16
N GLU A 81 -25.69 23.28 13.33
CA GLU A 81 -27.13 23.24 13.05
C GLU A 81 -27.94 22.87 14.30
N VAL A 82 -27.51 21.85 15.05
CA VAL A 82 -28.18 21.44 16.29
C VAL A 82 -28.16 22.55 17.34
N LYS A 83 -27.06 23.30 17.46
CA LYS A 83 -26.97 24.47 18.34
C LYS A 83 -27.89 25.61 17.91
N LYS A 84 -28.07 25.84 16.60
CA LYS A 84 -29.01 26.84 16.08
C LYS A 84 -30.46 26.49 16.36
N LYS A 85 -30.85 25.21 16.29
CA LYS A 85 -32.23 24.74 16.57
C LYS A 85 -32.58 24.72 18.07
N LYS A 86 -31.57 24.76 18.95
CA LYS A 86 -31.75 24.82 20.42
C LYS A 86 -31.80 26.23 20.99
N LYS A 87 -31.60 27.27 20.17
CA LYS A 87 -31.73 28.69 20.52
C LYS A 87 -33.02 29.21 19.92
#